data_AF-A0A6P1AA51-F1
#
_entry.id   AF-A0A6P1AA51-F1
#
_cell.length_a   1.000
_cell.length_b   1.000
_cell.length_c   1.000
_cell.angle_alpha   90.00
_cell.angle_beta   90.00
_cell.angle_gamma   90.00
#
_symmetry.space_group_name_H-M   'P 1'
#
loop_
_entity.id
_entity.type
_entity.pdbx_description
1 polymer ?
#
loop_
_entity_poly.entity_id
_entity_poly.type
_entity_poly.pdbx_seq_one_letter_code
_entity_poly.pdbx_strand_id
1 'polypeptide(L)'
;MIVFEFKVKAKQTQYVAIDETLRTAQFVRNQCLQYWIDNRGINKYDLNKYCAVLAKEFSFAQELNSQAKQASAERTWCAISPFSANCRQKVKGKKGGTRFKQNSHSAEYKSIDSQLSENQKTVNFADKKEKEKLKYQETDDLNFFRGRIVKV
;
A
#
# COMPACT_ATOMS: atom_id res chain seq x y z
N MET A 1 -8.66 -3.71 -18.85
CA MET A 1 -8.29 -4.26 -17.53
C MET A 1 -9.58 -4.51 -16.76
N ILE A 2 -9.79 -5.72 -16.26
CA ILE A 2 -10.96 -6.07 -15.46
C ILE A 2 -10.52 -6.02 -14.00
N VAL A 3 -11.19 -5.21 -13.17
CA VAL A 3 -10.94 -5.11 -11.73
C VAL A 3 -12.10 -5.80 -11.01
N PHE A 4 -11.77 -6.68 -10.06
CA PHE A 4 -12.77 -7.32 -9.21
C PHE A 4 -12.66 -6.74 -7.80
N GLU A 5 -13.78 -6.27 -7.26
CA GLU A 5 -13.88 -5.71 -5.92
C GLU A 5 -14.78 -6.60 -5.06
N PHE A 6 -14.30 -6.97 -3.87
CA PHE A 6 -15.03 -7.85 -2.95
C PHE A 6 -15.12 -7.21 -1.57
N LYS A 7 -16.25 -7.41 -0.91
CA LYS A 7 -16.39 -7.11 0.52
C LYS A 7 -15.87 -8.28 1.34
N VAL A 8 -15.23 -7.99 2.46
CA VAL A 8 -14.71 -8.98 3.38
C VAL A 8 -15.50 -8.91 4.68
N LYS A 9 -15.88 -10.07 5.22
CA LYS A 9 -16.40 -10.19 6.57
C LYS A 9 -15.27 -10.67 7.47
N ALA A 10 -14.85 -9.82 8.40
CA ALA A 10 -13.72 -10.08 9.29
C ALA A 10 -14.17 -10.17 10.75
N LYS A 11 -13.34 -10.78 11.60
CA LYS A 11 -13.51 -10.74 13.06
C LYS A 11 -13.02 -9.41 13.63
N GLN A 12 -13.41 -9.07 14.85
CA GLN A 12 -12.95 -7.83 15.50
C GLN A 12 -11.41 -7.73 15.57
N THR A 13 -10.73 -8.84 15.88
CA THR A 13 -9.26 -8.92 15.90
C THR A 13 -8.64 -8.60 14.53
N GLN A 14 -9.28 -9.04 13.46
CA GLN A 14 -8.83 -8.80 12.09
C GLN A 14 -9.04 -7.34 11.68
N TYR A 15 -10.15 -6.71 12.09
CA TYR A 15 -10.35 -5.28 11.87
C TYR A 15 -9.29 -4.43 12.57
N VAL A 16 -8.91 -4.80 13.80
CA VAL A 16 -7.82 -4.13 14.52
C VAL A 16 -6.49 -4.28 13.78
N ALA A 17 -6.16 -5.47 13.30
CA ALA A 17 -4.95 -5.70 12.51
C ALA A 17 -4.94 -4.87 11.21
N ILE A 18 -6.08 -4.77 10.51
CA ILE A 18 -6.25 -3.92 9.33
C ILE A 18 -6.01 -2.45 9.67
N ASP A 19 -6.60 -1.95 10.75
CA ASP A 19 -6.39 -0.57 11.19
C ASP A 19 -4.91 -0.29 11.52
N GLU A 20 -4.22 -1.23 12.15
CA GLU A 20 -2.78 -1.12 12.42
C GLU A 20 -1.93 -1.12 11.15
N THR A 21 -2.27 -1.97 10.18
CA THR A 21 -1.65 -1.98 8.85
C THR A 21 -1.85 -0.63 8.16
N LEU A 22 -3.07 -0.09 8.15
CA LEU A 22 -3.39 1.21 7.55
C LEU A 22 -2.60 2.36 8.20
N ARG A 23 -2.51 2.39 9.53
CA ARG A 23 -1.71 3.37 10.28
C ARG A 23 -0.23 3.25 9.95
N THR A 24 0.28 2.02 9.81
CA THR A 24 1.69 1.78 9.49
C THR A 24 2.02 2.20 8.06
N ALA A 25 1.16 1.87 7.08
CA ALA A 25 1.31 2.30 5.70
C ALA A 25 1.23 3.84 5.58
N GLN A 26 0.34 4.48 6.33
CA GLN A 26 0.27 5.94 6.43
C GLN A 26 1.56 6.55 6.98
N PHE A 27 2.11 5.96 8.05
CA PHE A 27 3.38 6.38 8.62
C PHE A 27 4.49 6.31 7.58
N VAL A 28 4.66 5.18 6.89
CA VAL A 28 5.69 5.00 5.85
C VAL A 28 5.52 6.04 4.74
N ARG A 29 4.29 6.27 4.25
CA ARG A 29 4.00 7.30 3.25
C ARG A 29 4.43 8.70 3.71
N ASN A 30 4.05 9.08 4.93
CA ASN A 30 4.35 10.41 5.46
C ASN A 30 5.85 10.58 5.72
N GLN A 31 6.54 9.55 6.21
CA GLN A 31 7.99 9.56 6.37
C GLN A 31 8.71 9.67 5.03
N CYS A 32 8.26 8.97 3.98
CA CYS A 32 8.80 9.12 2.63
C CYS A 32 8.62 10.56 2.10
N LEU A 33 7.48 11.20 2.39
CA LEU A 33 7.24 12.59 2.00
C LEU A 33 8.15 13.55 2.77
N GLN A 34 8.29 13.37 4.08
CA GLN A 34 9.21 14.14 4.92
C GLN A 34 10.65 14.02 4.40
N TYR A 35 11.11 12.79 4.16
CA TYR A 35 12.43 12.53 3.61
C TYR A 35 12.67 13.22 2.26
N TRP A 36 11.66 13.26 1.39
CA TRP A 36 11.76 13.99 0.12
C TRP A 36 11.79 15.52 0.30
N ILE A 37 11.10 16.06 1.29
CA ILE A 37 11.13 17.50 1.62
C ILE A 37 12.51 17.90 2.15
N ASP A 38 13.09 17.08 3.02
CA ASP A 38 14.34 17.37 3.71
C ASP A 38 15.58 17.20 2.81
N ASN A 39 15.47 16.40 1.76
CA ASN A 39 16.60 16.04 0.90
C ASN A 39 16.37 16.46 -0.55
N ARG A 40 17.37 17.09 -1.18
CA ARG A 40 17.31 17.49 -2.59
C ARG A 40 17.70 16.32 -3.50
N GLY A 41 17.03 16.21 -4.65
CA GLY A 41 17.41 15.25 -5.70
C GLY A 41 16.91 13.82 -5.47
N ILE A 42 16.09 13.58 -4.44
CA ILE A 42 15.50 12.27 -4.16
C ILE A 42 14.58 11.82 -5.30
N ASN A 43 14.80 10.58 -5.75
CA ASN A 43 13.99 9.93 -6.78
C ASN A 43 13.14 8.77 -6.20
N LYS A 44 12.34 8.11 -7.05
CA LYS A 44 11.48 6.96 -6.67
C LYS A 44 12.26 5.83 -5.99
N TYR A 45 13.45 5.50 -6.48
CA TYR A 45 14.26 4.39 -5.97
C TYR A 45 14.84 4.70 -4.59
N ASP A 46 15.17 5.97 -4.33
CA ASP A 46 15.65 6.40 -3.03
C ASP A 46 14.55 6.26 -1.97
N LEU A 47 13.30 6.61 -2.31
CA LEU A 47 12.15 6.40 -1.42
C LEU A 47 11.92 4.92 -1.12
N ASN A 48 12.05 4.05 -2.12
CA ASN A 48 11.94 2.59 -1.92
C ASN A 48 13.06 2.04 -1.03
N LYS A 49 14.30 2.54 -1.17
CA LYS A 49 15.42 2.17 -0.28
C LYS A 49 15.18 2.68 1.15
N TYR A 50 14.62 3.88 1.29
CA TYR A 50 14.31 4.47 2.59
C TYR A 50 13.29 3.65 3.39
N CYS A 51 12.37 2.93 2.73
CA CYS A 51 11.50 1.97 3.42
C CYS A 51 12.25 0.91 4.24
N ALA A 52 13.43 0.47 3.78
CA ALA A 52 14.25 -0.49 4.51
C ALA A 52 14.93 0.14 5.73
N VAL A 53 15.23 1.44 5.68
CA VAL A 53 15.75 2.21 6.82
C VAL A 53 14.64 2.34 7.88
N LEU A 54 13.45 2.76 7.48
CA LEU A 54 12.28 2.84 8.38
C LEU A 54 11.96 1.50 9.05
N ALA A 55 12.08 0.40 8.30
CA ALA A 55 11.86 -0.94 8.84
C ALA A 55 12.93 -1.39 9.84
N LYS A 56 14.13 -0.78 9.85
CA LYS A 56 15.17 -1.05 10.85
C LYS A 56 15.01 -0.17 12.09
N GLU A 57 14.54 1.06 11.90
CA GLU A 57 14.34 2.03 12.98
C GLU A 57 13.08 1.76 13.80
N PHE A 58 12.01 1.30 13.15
CA PHE A 58 10.70 1.13 13.78
C PHE A 58 10.23 -0.32 13.68
N SER A 59 10.13 -0.99 14.83
CA SER A 59 9.67 -2.39 14.92
C SER A 59 8.29 -2.59 14.27
N PHE A 60 7.34 -1.69 14.51
CA PHE A 60 6.01 -1.77 13.89
C PHE A 60 6.06 -1.58 12.35
N ALA A 61 7.04 -0.84 11.81
CA ALA A 61 7.23 -0.72 10.36
C ALA A 61 7.97 -1.95 9.79
N GLN A 62 8.79 -2.62 10.60
CA GLN A 62 9.42 -3.88 10.26
C GLN A 62 8.38 -4.97 10.00
N GLU A 63 7.35 -5.01 10.84
CA GLU A 63 6.25 -5.99 10.76
C GLU A 63 5.46 -5.90 9.47
N LEU A 64 5.22 -4.68 8.95
CA LEU A 64 4.53 -4.47 7.68
C LEU A 64 5.26 -5.19 6.53
N ASN A 65 4.52 -5.84 5.64
CA ASN A 65 5.07 -6.50 4.47
C ASN A 65 5.96 -5.54 3.64
N SER A 66 7.05 -6.07 3.08
CA SER A 66 8.00 -5.30 2.26
C SER A 66 7.34 -4.67 1.03
N GLN A 67 6.39 -5.36 0.40
CA GLN A 67 5.65 -4.86 -0.74
C GLN A 67 4.70 -3.72 -0.35
N ALA A 68 4.05 -3.81 0.81
CA ALA A 68 3.16 -2.75 1.30
C ALA A 68 3.94 -1.47 1.63
N LYS A 69 5.15 -1.63 2.19
CA LYS A 69 6.09 -0.52 2.37
C LYS A 69 6.45 0.13 1.03
N GLN A 70 6.85 -0.67 0.05
CA GLN A 70 7.19 -0.18 -1.29
C GLN A 70 6.00 0.51 -1.96
N ALA A 71 4.81 -0.09 -1.94
CA ALA A 71 3.59 0.53 -2.48
C ALA A 71 3.31 1.89 -1.83
N SER A 72 3.56 2.04 -0.52
CA SER A 72 3.43 3.31 0.19
C SER A 72 4.44 4.36 -0.28
N ALA A 73 5.71 3.98 -0.51
CA ALA A 73 6.72 4.86 -1.11
C ALA A 73 6.39 5.24 -2.55
N GLU A 74 5.90 4.31 -3.36
CA GLU A 74 5.52 4.59 -4.73
C GLU A 74 4.32 5.52 -4.84
N ARG A 75 3.29 5.33 -4.00
CA ARG A 75 2.17 6.27 -3.88
C ARG A 75 2.64 7.67 -3.50
N THR A 76 3.65 7.76 -2.64
CA THR A 76 4.28 9.03 -2.26
C THR A 76 4.95 9.67 -3.49
N TRP A 77 5.71 8.89 -4.26
CA TRP A 77 6.32 9.36 -5.51
C TRP A 77 5.29 9.78 -6.57
N CYS A 78 4.19 9.05 -6.73
CA CYS A 78 3.10 9.42 -7.65
C CYS A 78 2.47 10.77 -7.28
N ALA A 79 2.44 11.13 -6.00
CA ALA A 79 1.97 12.44 -5.56
C ALA A 79 3.00 13.56 -5.76
N ILE A 80 4.30 13.24 -5.61
CA ILE A 80 5.41 14.19 -5.71
C ILE A 80 5.79 14.49 -7.16
N SER A 81 5.84 13.48 -8.03
CA SER A 81 6.40 13.57 -9.37
C SER A 81 5.72 14.61 -10.27
N PRO A 82 4.38 14.80 -10.25
CA PRO A 82 3.74 15.84 -11.04
C PRO A 82 4.12 17.24 -10.54
N PHE A 83 4.21 17.43 -9.22
CA PHE A 83 4.66 18.70 -8.65
C PHE A 83 6.09 19.04 -9.10
N SER A 84 7.01 18.09 -9.00
CA SER A 84 8.40 18.31 -9.44
C SER A 84 8.48 18.60 -10.94
N ALA A 85 7.73 17.87 -11.78
CA ALA A 85 7.68 18.11 -13.22
C ALA A 85 7.12 19.50 -13.56
N ASN A 86 6.00 19.89 -12.94
CA ASN A 86 5.38 21.21 -13.14
C ASN A 86 6.31 22.36 -12.71
N CYS A 87 7.06 22.17 -11.62
CA CYS A 87 8.05 23.14 -11.16
C CYS A 87 9.18 23.32 -12.18
N ARG A 88 9.71 22.23 -12.75
CA ARG A 88 10.75 22.25 -13.80
C ARG A 88 10.26 22.93 -15.07
N GLN A 89 9.02 22.63 -15.48
CA GLN A 89 8.40 23.21 -16.68
C GLN A 89 7.84 24.63 -16.47
N LYS A 90 7.98 25.20 -15.26
CA LYS A 90 7.48 26.55 -14.89
C LYS A 90 5.98 26.76 -15.15
N VAL A 91 5.16 25.72 -15.03
CA VAL A 91 3.71 25.78 -15.25
C VAL A 91 3.05 26.66 -14.17
N LYS A 92 2.31 27.69 -14.57
CA LYS A 92 1.56 28.57 -13.64
C LYS A 92 0.37 27.82 -13.02
N GLY A 93 0.08 28.05 -11.75
CA GLY A 93 -1.10 27.51 -11.05
C GLY A 93 -1.05 26.03 -10.62
N LYS A 94 -0.13 25.21 -11.14
CA LYS A 94 -0.04 23.76 -10.84
C LYS A 94 1.11 23.38 -9.89
N LYS A 95 1.51 24.30 -9.00
CA LYS A 95 2.59 24.13 -8.02
C LYS A 95 2.08 23.86 -6.60
N GLY A 96 0.90 23.25 -6.45
CA GLY A 96 0.44 22.75 -5.16
C GLY A 96 1.22 21.49 -4.80
N GLY A 97 2.09 21.56 -3.79
CA GLY A 97 2.87 20.40 -3.32
C GLY A 97 2.01 19.33 -2.65
N THR A 98 2.57 18.13 -2.49
CA THR A 98 1.93 17.04 -1.75
C THR A 98 1.83 17.38 -0.26
N ARG A 99 0.69 17.06 0.36
CA ARG A 99 0.47 17.21 1.82
C ARG A 99 0.63 15.88 2.55
N PHE A 100 0.98 15.95 3.83
CA PHE A 100 0.92 14.83 4.75
C PHE A 100 -0.51 14.29 4.84
N LYS A 101 -0.65 12.96 4.89
CA LYS A 101 -1.96 12.30 5.01
C LYS A 101 -2.32 12.22 6.49
N GLN A 102 -3.53 12.64 6.82
CA GLN A 102 -4.09 12.51 8.18
C GLN A 102 -4.82 11.18 8.38
N ASN A 103 -5.55 10.71 7.35
CA ASN A 103 -6.26 9.44 7.38
C ASN A 103 -6.01 8.65 6.09
N SER A 104 -5.47 7.43 6.20
CA SER A 104 -5.35 6.48 5.10
C SER A 104 -6.44 5.41 5.21
N HIS A 105 -7.11 5.15 4.09
CA HIS A 105 -8.19 4.15 4.01
C HIS A 105 -7.81 2.92 3.16
N SER A 106 -6.57 2.87 2.65
CA SER A 106 -6.11 1.75 1.84
C SER A 106 -4.62 1.45 2.06
N ALA A 107 -4.31 0.17 2.12
CA ALA A 107 -2.96 -0.38 1.98
C ALA A 107 -2.96 -1.30 0.75
N GLU A 108 -1.89 -1.23 -0.05
CA GLU A 108 -1.74 -2.00 -1.29
C GLU A 108 -0.66 -3.07 -1.10
N TYR A 109 -0.89 -4.24 -1.68
CA TYR A 109 0.06 -5.36 -1.75
C TYR A 109 0.21 -5.78 -3.21
N LYS A 110 1.45 -5.81 -3.74
CA LYS A 110 1.72 -5.93 -5.19
C LYS A 110 1.80 -7.36 -5.73
N SER A 111 2.09 -8.38 -4.91
CA SER A 111 2.07 -9.76 -5.38
C SER A 111 1.93 -10.81 -4.27
N ILE A 112 0.91 -11.66 -4.40
CA ILE A 112 0.83 -13.09 -4.04
C ILE A 112 1.54 -13.53 -2.75
N ASP A 113 1.31 -12.83 -1.64
CA ASP A 113 1.29 -13.53 -0.35
C ASP A 113 -0.15 -13.93 0.01
N SER A 114 -1.12 -13.45 -0.78
CA SER A 114 -2.51 -13.86 -0.82
C SER A 114 -2.71 -15.12 -1.65
N GLN A 115 -2.48 -16.29 -1.05
CA GLN A 115 -3.01 -17.53 -1.60
C GLN A 115 -4.53 -17.49 -1.48
N LEU A 116 -5.23 -17.46 -2.62
CA LEU A 116 -6.65 -17.80 -2.67
C LEU A 116 -6.79 -19.26 -2.22
N SER A 117 -7.67 -19.52 -1.27
CA SER A 117 -7.99 -20.92 -0.92
C SER A 117 -8.45 -21.68 -2.16
N GLU A 118 -8.35 -23.01 -2.13
CA GLU A 118 -8.81 -23.90 -3.21
C GLU A 118 -10.26 -23.59 -3.66
N ASN A 119 -11.11 -23.13 -2.74
CA ASN A 119 -12.49 -22.71 -3.01
C ASN A 119 -12.66 -21.24 -3.43
N GLN A 120 -11.58 -20.48 -3.60
CA GLN A 120 -11.50 -19.04 -3.93
C GLN A 120 -12.35 -18.09 -3.06
N LYS A 121 -12.87 -18.57 -1.91
CA LYS A 121 -13.71 -17.80 -0.98
C LYS A 121 -12.93 -17.08 0.13
N THR A 122 -11.63 -17.32 0.23
CA THR A 122 -10.78 -16.75 1.29
C THR A 122 -9.43 -16.29 0.75
N VAL A 123 -8.90 -15.23 1.35
CA VAL A 123 -7.56 -14.69 1.12
C VAL A 123 -6.73 -14.84 2.38
N ASN A 124 -5.55 -15.42 2.25
CA ASN A 124 -4.60 -15.53 3.34
C ASN A 124 -3.60 -14.38 3.23
N PHE A 125 -3.58 -13.41 4.12
CA PHE A 125 -2.49 -12.44 4.13
C PHE A 125 -1.29 -13.06 4.86
N ALA A 126 -0.12 -13.11 4.22
CA ALA A 126 1.13 -13.52 4.89
C ALA A 126 1.88 -12.29 5.43
N ASP A 127 1.15 -11.31 5.98
CA ASP A 127 1.77 -10.20 6.70
C ASP A 127 2.04 -10.64 8.15
N LYS A 128 3.14 -10.18 8.75
CA LYS A 128 3.39 -10.42 10.17
C LYS A 128 2.33 -9.72 11.04
N LYS A 129 1.72 -8.64 10.53
CA LYS A 129 0.60 -7.92 11.17
C LYS A 129 -0.76 -8.60 10.98
N GLU A 130 -1.03 -9.16 9.81
CA GLU A 130 -2.32 -9.76 9.45
C GLU A 130 -2.19 -11.27 9.21
N LYS A 131 -1.74 -12.03 10.20
CA LYS A 131 -1.52 -13.49 10.10
C LYS A 131 -2.80 -14.34 9.97
N GLU A 132 -3.94 -13.77 9.60
CA GLU A 132 -5.22 -14.47 9.56
C GLU A 132 -5.91 -14.44 8.19
N LYS A 133 -6.72 -15.47 7.95
CA LYS A 133 -7.51 -15.63 6.72
C LYS A 133 -8.71 -14.69 6.74
N LEU A 134 -8.84 -13.87 5.71
CA LEU A 134 -10.03 -13.04 5.48
C LEU A 134 -11.01 -13.81 4.58
N LYS A 135 -12.28 -13.87 4.99
CA LYS A 135 -13.35 -14.49 4.18
C LYS A 135 -14.08 -13.42 3.39
N TYR A 136 -14.28 -13.66 2.10
CA TYR A 136 -15.15 -12.81 1.31
C TYR A 136 -16.60 -12.94 1.82
N GLN A 137 -17.31 -11.81 1.83
CA GLN A 137 -18.75 -11.80 2.00
C GLN A 137 -19.35 -12.34 0.69
N GLU A 138 -20.16 -13.40 0.78
CA GLU A 138 -20.65 -14.18 -0.37
C GLU A 138 -21.05 -13.28 -1.55
N THR A 139 -20.33 -13.43 -2.65
CA THR A 139 -20.61 -12.89 -3.98
C THR A 139 -20.07 -13.91 -4.98
N ASP A 140 -20.77 -14.05 -6.11
CA ASP A 140 -20.75 -15.20 -7.02
C ASP A 140 -19.35 -15.77 -7.37
N ASP A 141 -19.33 -17.09 -7.58
CA ASP A 141 -18.16 -17.96 -7.72
C ASP A 141 -17.00 -17.37 -8.55
N LEU A 142 -15.96 -16.91 -7.84
CA LEU A 142 -14.63 -16.58 -8.37
C LEU A 142 -14.05 -17.72 -9.24
N ASN A 143 -14.48 -18.96 -9.02
CA ASN A 143 -14.16 -20.14 -9.83
C ASN A 143 -14.43 -19.96 -11.33
N PHE A 144 -15.42 -19.13 -11.70
CA PHE A 144 -15.73 -18.86 -13.11
C PHE A 144 -14.58 -18.16 -13.86
N PHE A 145 -13.73 -17.41 -13.16
CA PHE A 145 -12.67 -16.60 -13.76
C PHE A 145 -11.28 -17.28 -13.74
N ARG A 146 -11.24 -18.59 -13.45
CA ARG A 146 -9.99 -19.38 -13.39
C ARG A 146 -9.25 -19.29 -14.74
N GLY A 147 -8.17 -18.50 -14.79
CA GLY A 147 -7.30 -18.31 -15.96
C GLY A 147 -7.30 -16.91 -16.59
N ARG A 148 -8.18 -15.99 -16.19
CA ARG A 148 -8.22 -14.60 -16.72
C ARG A 148 -7.75 -13.52 -15.73
N ILE A 149 -7.36 -13.93 -14.52
CA ILE A 149 -6.88 -13.01 -13.48
C ILE A 149 -5.43 -12.64 -13.78
N VAL A 150 -5.22 -11.50 -14.42
CA VAL A 150 -3.92 -10.83 -14.46
C VAL A 150 -3.75 -10.05 -13.15
N LYS A 151 -2.73 -10.42 -12.39
CA LYS A 151 -2.43 -9.86 -11.06
C LYS A 151 -1.68 -8.53 -11.24
N VAL A 152 -2.32 -7.43 -10.86
CA VAL A 152 -1.73 -6.08 -10.81
C VAL A 152 -1.30 -5.77 -9.39
#